data_AF-A0A942HE28-F1
#
_entry.id   AF-A0A942HE28-F1
#
_cell.length_a   1.000
_cell.length_b   1.000
_cell.length_c   1.000
_cell.angle_alpha   90.00
_cell.angle_beta   90.00
_cell.angle_gamma   90.00
#
_symmetry.space_group_name_H-M   'P 1'
#
loop_
_entity.id
_entity.type
_entity.pdbx_description
1 polymer ?
#
loop_
_entity_poly.entity_id
_entity_poly.type
_entity_poly.pdbx_seq_one_letter_code
_entity_poly.pdbx_strand_id
1 'polypeptide(L)'
;MSSDVSHASVGLGGVHKTRWAWITATFFGAGLLKPGPGTFGSIAATIVWFPLARLVAHRFGEPHIITLSLAMAAAATLIGIPAATRVAIESGRKDPQIVVIDEVAGQWLALALMPPTLAYALIGLVLFRVFDILKPPPVRMLERLPQGTGIIVDDLAAGLYALLVAAILLHFTGA
;
A
#
# COMPACT_ATOMS: atom_id res chain seq x y z
N MET A 1 40.74 18.46 -41.42
CA MET A 1 40.45 19.23 -40.18
C MET A 1 39.06 18.81 -39.73
N SER A 2 38.97 17.79 -38.87
CA SER A 2 38.61 17.93 -37.44
C SER A 2 37.27 18.66 -37.27
N SER A 3 36.21 18.05 -36.76
CA SER A 3 36.18 17.21 -35.56
C SER A 3 35.03 16.18 -35.58
N ASP A 4 35.40 14.91 -35.39
CA ASP A 4 34.53 13.85 -34.91
C ASP A 4 33.89 14.26 -33.59
N VAL A 5 32.56 14.45 -33.59
CA VAL A 5 31.79 14.48 -32.36
C VAL A 5 31.51 13.02 -32.01
N SER A 6 32.39 12.47 -31.18
CA SER A 6 32.17 11.21 -30.51
C SER A 6 30.87 11.29 -29.72
N HIS A 7 29.87 10.53 -30.19
CA HIS A 7 28.73 10.16 -29.36
C HIS A 7 29.29 9.36 -28.17
N ALA A 8 29.50 10.05 -27.06
CA ALA A 8 29.74 9.43 -25.77
C ALA A 8 28.54 8.50 -25.51
N SER A 9 28.77 7.21 -25.67
CA SER A 9 27.93 6.15 -25.16
C SER A 9 27.85 6.34 -23.65
N VAL A 10 26.83 7.06 -23.19
CA VAL A 10 26.42 7.07 -21.79
C VAL A 10 26.12 5.61 -21.45
N GLY A 11 27.06 4.97 -20.75
CA GLY A 11 26.94 3.59 -20.35
C GLY A 11 25.65 3.43 -19.56
N LEU A 12 24.67 2.75 -20.15
CA LEU A 12 23.56 2.14 -19.44
C LEU A 12 24.13 0.97 -18.62
N GLY A 13 24.93 1.30 -17.61
CA GLY A 13 25.21 0.37 -16.53
C GLY A 13 23.86 0.03 -15.91
N GLY A 14 23.39 -1.20 -16.15
CA GLY A 14 22.09 -1.65 -15.70
C GLY A 14 21.92 -1.30 -14.23
N VAL A 15 21.00 -0.39 -13.93
CA VAL A 15 20.78 0.10 -12.57
C VAL A 15 20.52 -1.12 -11.69
N HIS A 16 21.48 -1.41 -10.81
CA HIS A 16 21.41 -2.59 -9.97
C HIS A 16 20.20 -2.44 -9.04
N LYS A 17 19.18 -3.28 -9.26
CA LYS A 17 17.95 -3.25 -8.45
C LYS A 17 18.27 -3.62 -7.01
N THR A 18 17.95 -2.73 -6.08
CA THR A 18 18.08 -3.03 -4.65
C THR A 18 17.02 -4.05 -4.26
N ARG A 19 17.41 -5.32 -4.11
CA ARG A 19 16.48 -6.46 -3.98
C ARG A 19 15.45 -6.28 -2.87
N TRP A 20 15.88 -5.87 -1.68
CA TRP A 20 14.95 -5.69 -0.55
C TRP A 20 13.90 -4.61 -0.86
N ALA A 21 14.32 -3.50 -1.49
CA ALA A 21 13.42 -2.40 -1.82
C ALA A 21 12.38 -2.81 -2.86
N TRP A 22 12.80 -3.53 -3.91
CA TRP A 22 11.87 -4.04 -4.92
C TRP A 22 10.91 -5.08 -4.37
N ILE A 23 11.39 -6.02 -3.54
CA ILE A 23 10.53 -7.02 -2.90
C ILE A 23 9.49 -6.35 -1.99
N THR A 24 9.91 -5.40 -1.16
CA THR A 24 8.99 -4.67 -0.27
C THR A 24 8.02 -3.81 -1.06
N ALA A 25 8.52 -2.93 -1.93
CA ALA A 25 7.71 -1.96 -2.65
C ALA A 25 6.69 -2.63 -3.57
N THR A 26 7.06 -3.72 -4.25
CA THR A 26 6.11 -4.47 -5.10
C THR A 26 5.25 -5.47 -4.31
N PHE A 27 5.40 -5.52 -2.99
CA PHE A 27 4.78 -6.50 -2.09
C PHE A 27 4.91 -7.94 -2.61
N PHE A 28 6.15 -8.43 -2.63
CA PHE A 28 6.53 -9.77 -3.10
C PHE A 28 6.11 -10.05 -4.56
N GLY A 29 6.05 -9.01 -5.39
CA GLY A 29 5.73 -9.11 -6.82
C GLY A 29 4.24 -8.92 -7.15
N ALA A 30 3.36 -8.69 -6.17
CA ALA A 30 1.95 -8.36 -6.43
C ALA A 30 1.80 -7.13 -7.33
N GLY A 31 2.62 -6.09 -7.11
CA GLY A 31 2.64 -4.88 -7.94
C GLY A 31 3.14 -5.08 -9.38
N LEU A 32 3.62 -6.27 -9.73
CA LEU A 32 4.00 -6.60 -11.11
C LEU A 32 2.83 -7.18 -11.93
N LEU A 33 1.70 -7.49 -11.28
CA LEU A 33 0.52 -8.06 -11.92
C LEU A 33 -0.29 -6.99 -12.68
N LYS A 34 -0.89 -7.38 -13.80
CA LYS A 34 -1.65 -6.52 -14.72
C LYS A 34 -3.10 -6.98 -14.82
N PRO A 35 -4.07 -6.08 -15.11
CA PRO A 35 -3.90 -4.67 -15.49
C PRO A 35 -3.83 -3.65 -14.33
N GLY A 36 -4.20 -4.02 -13.10
CA GLY A 36 -4.25 -3.09 -11.96
C GLY A 36 -3.33 -3.51 -10.81
N PRO A 37 -2.05 -3.09 -10.80
CA PRO A 37 -1.10 -3.39 -9.72
C PRO A 37 -1.67 -3.14 -8.32
N GLY A 38 -2.26 -1.96 -8.08
CA GLY A 38 -2.86 -1.61 -6.79
C GLY A 38 -4.01 -2.54 -6.37
N THR A 39 -4.79 -3.05 -7.32
CA THR A 39 -5.82 -4.07 -7.03
C THR A 39 -5.17 -5.36 -6.51
N PHE A 40 -4.10 -5.83 -7.15
CA PHE A 40 -3.39 -7.01 -6.68
C PHE A 40 -2.65 -6.76 -5.35
N GLY A 41 -2.14 -5.55 -5.13
CA GLY A 41 -1.58 -5.11 -3.85
C GLY A 41 -2.61 -5.20 -2.72
N SER A 42 -3.78 -4.59 -2.86
CA SER A 42 -4.84 -4.63 -1.85
C SER A 42 -5.42 -6.04 -1.64
N ILE A 43 -5.56 -6.84 -2.70
CA ILE A 43 -5.99 -8.24 -2.57
C ILE A 43 -4.95 -9.04 -1.78
N ALA A 44 -3.65 -8.91 -2.12
CA ALA A 44 -2.58 -9.60 -1.43
C ALA A 44 -2.51 -9.18 0.05
N ALA A 45 -2.65 -7.87 0.34
CA ALA A 45 -2.74 -7.35 1.70
C ALA A 45 -3.90 -8.00 2.48
N THR A 46 -5.08 -8.11 1.86
CA THR A 46 -6.27 -8.74 2.46
C THR A 46 -6.05 -10.24 2.72
N ILE A 47 -5.44 -10.95 1.76
CA ILE A 47 -5.08 -12.38 1.89
C ILE A 47 -4.11 -12.61 3.06
N VAL A 48 -3.16 -11.70 3.28
CA VAL A 48 -2.23 -11.77 4.43
C VAL A 48 -2.95 -11.45 5.74
N TRP A 49 -3.78 -10.40 5.76
CA TRP A 49 -4.49 -9.96 6.97
C TRP A 49 -5.47 -11.01 7.48
N PHE A 50 -6.27 -11.62 6.60
CA PHE A 50 -7.38 -12.50 6.98
C PHE A 50 -6.99 -13.68 7.91
N PRO A 51 -6.01 -14.54 7.59
CA PRO A 51 -5.61 -15.62 8.48
C PRO A 51 -4.95 -15.12 9.77
N LEU A 52 -4.21 -14.00 9.73
CA LEU A 52 -3.60 -13.41 10.92
C LEU A 52 -4.65 -12.84 11.87
N ALA A 53 -5.65 -12.13 11.35
CA ALA A 53 -6.76 -11.59 12.13
C ALA A 53 -7.60 -12.71 12.76
N ARG A 54 -7.89 -13.79 12.00
CA ARG A 54 -8.55 -15.01 12.52
C ARG A 54 -7.76 -15.64 13.66
N LEU A 55 -6.44 -15.77 13.50
CA LEU A 55 -5.57 -16.34 14.52
C LEU A 55 -5.54 -15.46 15.78
N VAL A 56 -5.37 -14.16 15.63
CA VAL A 56 -5.36 -13.20 16.75
C VAL A 56 -6.70 -13.17 17.46
N ALA A 57 -7.81 -13.13 16.73
CA ALA A 57 -9.15 -13.22 17.31
C ALA A 57 -9.35 -14.49 18.12
N HIS A 58 -8.91 -15.64 17.59
CA HIS A 58 -9.02 -16.92 18.28
C HIS A 58 -8.14 -17.01 19.54
N ARG A 59 -6.93 -16.43 19.52
CA ARG A 59 -5.96 -16.55 20.63
C ARG A 59 -6.10 -15.47 21.70
N PHE A 60 -6.47 -14.25 21.31
CA PHE A 60 -6.45 -13.06 22.16
C PHE A 60 -7.80 -12.32 22.20
N GLY A 61 -8.76 -12.70 21.36
CA GLY A 61 -10.07 -12.03 21.23
C GLY A 61 -10.08 -10.95 20.14
N GLU A 62 -11.28 -10.68 19.61
CA GLU A 62 -11.49 -9.75 18.49
C GLU A 62 -10.95 -8.33 18.72
N PRO A 63 -10.99 -7.72 19.93
CA PRO A 63 -10.43 -6.39 20.13
C PRO A 63 -8.93 -6.27 19.78
N HIS A 64 -8.17 -7.37 19.75
CA HIS A 64 -6.75 -7.34 19.40
C HIS A 64 -6.49 -7.22 17.89
N ILE A 65 -7.52 -7.36 17.04
CA ILE A 65 -7.41 -7.17 15.59
C ILE A 65 -7.01 -5.73 15.26
N ILE A 66 -7.49 -4.74 16.02
CA ILE A 66 -7.12 -3.33 15.79
C ILE A 66 -5.62 -3.15 15.99
N THR A 67 -5.06 -3.69 17.07
CA THR A 67 -3.64 -3.61 17.39
C THR A 67 -2.79 -4.30 16.32
N LEU A 68 -3.22 -5.49 15.87
CA LEU A 68 -2.57 -6.21 14.77
C LEU A 68 -2.54 -5.34 13.50
N SER A 69 -3.71 -4.83 13.09
CA SER A 69 -3.87 -4.12 11.83
C SER A 69 -3.10 -2.80 11.81
N LEU A 70 -3.13 -2.05 12.92
CA LEU A 70 -2.34 -0.83 13.09
C LEU A 70 -0.84 -1.10 13.11
N ALA A 71 -0.40 -2.17 13.78
CA ALA A 71 1.00 -2.56 13.79
C ALA A 71 1.50 -2.96 12.40
N MET A 72 0.69 -3.70 11.65
CA MET A 72 0.99 -4.09 10.27
C MET A 72 1.05 -2.87 9.34
N ALA A 73 0.07 -1.96 9.40
CA ALA A 73 0.06 -0.73 8.61
C ALA A 73 1.27 0.17 8.95
N ALA A 74 1.60 0.32 10.23
CA ALA A 74 2.78 1.06 10.68
C ALA A 74 4.08 0.43 10.16
N ALA A 75 4.21 -0.90 10.25
CA ALA A 75 5.37 -1.61 9.73
C ALA A 75 5.52 -1.46 8.21
N ALA A 76 4.42 -1.62 7.46
CA ALA A 76 4.40 -1.38 6.01
C ALA A 76 4.80 0.05 5.67
N THR A 77 4.36 1.04 6.45
CA THR A 77 4.72 2.45 6.26
C THR A 77 6.20 2.70 6.50
N LEU A 78 6.72 2.27 7.65
CA LEU A 78 8.11 2.52 8.06
C LEU A 78 9.13 1.89 7.11
N ILE A 79 8.85 0.68 6.61
CA ILE A 79 9.74 -0.03 5.68
C ILE A 79 9.42 0.37 4.23
N GLY A 80 8.16 0.70 3.93
CA GLY A 80 7.67 1.06 2.61
C GLY A 80 8.22 2.40 2.12
N ILE A 81 8.27 3.44 2.96
CA ILE A 81 8.76 4.77 2.55
C ILE A 81 10.18 4.70 1.95
N PRO A 82 11.19 4.10 2.62
CA PRO A 82 12.51 3.97 2.05
C PRO A 82 12.54 3.00 0.85
N ALA A 83 11.72 1.94 0.84
CA ALA A 83 11.62 1.02 -0.29
C ALA A 83 11.07 1.70 -1.56
N ALA A 84 9.93 2.38 -1.45
CA ALA A 84 9.29 3.15 -2.51
C ALA A 84 10.23 4.24 -3.04
N THR A 85 10.90 4.97 -2.16
CA THR A 85 11.88 6.00 -2.55
C THR A 85 13.02 5.40 -3.38
N ARG A 86 13.57 4.24 -2.97
CA ARG A 86 14.62 3.54 -3.73
C ARG A 86 14.12 3.06 -5.09
N VAL A 87 12.93 2.47 -5.15
CA VAL A 87 12.34 1.99 -6.42
C VAL A 87 12.02 3.16 -7.36
N ALA A 88 11.55 4.29 -6.85
CA ALA A 88 11.34 5.51 -7.65
C ALA A 88 12.64 6.01 -8.29
N ILE A 89 13.73 6.09 -7.51
CA ILE A 89 15.06 6.47 -8.02
C ILE A 89 15.57 5.46 -9.05
N GLU A 90 15.53 4.16 -8.74
CA GLU A 90 16.10 3.11 -9.59
C GLU A 90 15.31 2.87 -10.88
N SER A 91 14.01 3.11 -10.86
CA SER A 91 13.15 3.04 -12.05
C SER A 91 13.14 4.33 -12.87
N GLY A 92 13.73 5.42 -12.36
CA GLY A 92 13.69 6.74 -12.99
C GLY A 92 12.28 7.34 -13.09
N ARG A 93 11.33 6.87 -12.26
CA ARG A 93 9.93 7.30 -12.25
C ARG A 93 9.58 7.88 -10.89
N LYS A 94 8.96 9.07 -10.88
CA LYS A 94 8.60 9.76 -9.63
C LYS A 94 7.59 8.96 -8.79
N ASP A 95 6.68 8.26 -9.46
CA ASP A 95 5.63 7.43 -8.87
C ASP A 95 5.42 6.18 -9.74
N PRO A 96 6.20 5.11 -9.51
CA PRO A 96 6.10 3.89 -10.30
C PRO A 96 4.88 3.08 -9.86
N GLN A 97 3.90 2.86 -10.76
CA GLN A 97 2.70 2.04 -10.51
C GLN A 97 2.94 0.61 -9.98
N ILE A 98 4.17 0.13 -9.97
CA ILE A 98 4.55 -1.17 -9.43
C ILE A 98 4.81 -1.13 -7.91
N VAL A 99 4.99 0.07 -7.34
CA VAL A 99 5.02 0.28 -5.91
C VAL A 99 3.58 0.12 -5.45
N VAL A 100 3.36 -0.89 -4.61
CA VAL A 100 2.03 -1.19 -4.06
C VAL A 100 2.02 -1.37 -2.53
N ILE A 101 3.09 -0.94 -1.87
CA ILE A 101 3.25 -1.06 -0.40
C ILE A 101 2.41 -0.01 0.34
N ASP A 102 2.11 1.07 -0.36
CA ASP A 102 1.10 2.09 -0.09
C ASP A 102 -0.31 1.49 0.00
N GLU A 103 -0.77 0.75 -1.02
CA GLU A 103 -2.08 0.10 -0.94
C GLU A 103 -2.12 -0.94 0.17
N VAL A 104 -1.01 -1.62 0.45
CA VAL A 104 -0.92 -2.59 1.54
C VAL A 104 -1.09 -1.90 2.90
N ALA A 105 -0.40 -0.77 3.12
CA ALA A 105 -0.50 0.00 4.35
C ALA A 105 -1.93 0.56 4.54
N GLY A 106 -2.49 1.16 3.49
CA GLY A 106 -3.85 1.69 3.49
C GLY A 106 -4.92 0.61 3.70
N GLN A 107 -4.79 -0.54 3.02
CA GLN A 107 -5.72 -1.67 3.16
C GLN A 107 -5.71 -2.26 4.57
N TRP A 108 -4.54 -2.43 5.19
CA TRP A 108 -4.47 -2.91 6.57
C TRP A 108 -5.06 -1.91 7.56
N LEU A 109 -4.89 -0.61 7.34
CA LEU A 109 -5.57 0.41 8.13
C LEU A 109 -7.10 0.34 7.97
N ALA A 110 -7.60 0.19 6.74
CA ALA A 110 -9.02 0.07 6.45
C ALA A 110 -9.68 -1.14 7.14
N LEU A 111 -8.94 -2.23 7.32
CA LEU A 111 -9.41 -3.47 7.93
C LEU A 111 -9.35 -3.46 9.47
N ALA A 112 -8.85 -2.39 10.11
CA ALA A 112 -8.52 -2.40 11.53
C ALA A 112 -9.72 -2.61 12.48
N LEU A 113 -10.93 -2.24 12.06
CA LEU A 113 -12.17 -2.49 12.81
C LEU A 113 -13.00 -3.65 12.25
N MET A 114 -12.59 -4.24 11.12
CA MET A 114 -13.40 -5.26 10.46
C MET A 114 -13.36 -6.59 11.22
N PRO A 115 -14.52 -7.21 11.53
CA PRO A 115 -14.56 -8.58 12.02
C PRO A 115 -13.86 -9.52 11.03
N PRO A 116 -13.16 -10.58 11.49
CA PRO A 116 -12.36 -11.43 10.62
C PRO A 116 -13.24 -12.48 9.93
N THR A 117 -14.23 -12.02 9.16
CA THR A 117 -15.09 -12.83 8.30
C THR A 117 -14.84 -12.49 6.85
N LEU A 118 -15.13 -13.43 5.94
CA LEU A 118 -14.91 -13.19 4.51
C LEU A 118 -15.73 -11.99 4.00
N ALA A 119 -16.96 -11.81 4.47
CA ALA A 119 -17.81 -10.69 4.08
C ALA A 119 -17.17 -9.34 4.46
N TYR A 120 -16.76 -9.18 5.73
CA TYR A 120 -16.13 -7.94 6.19
C TYR A 120 -14.74 -7.69 5.60
N ALA A 121 -13.97 -8.75 5.30
CA ALA A 121 -12.71 -8.62 4.56
C ALA A 121 -12.95 -8.07 3.14
N LEU A 122 -13.97 -8.57 2.43
CA LEU A 122 -14.35 -8.08 1.10
C LEU A 122 -14.92 -6.66 1.15
N ILE A 123 -15.75 -6.34 2.15
CA ILE A 123 -16.25 -4.97 2.36
C ILE A 123 -15.09 -4.01 2.59
N GLY A 124 -14.14 -4.36 3.47
CA GLY A 124 -12.96 -3.54 3.74
C GLY A 124 -12.09 -3.35 2.50
N LEU A 125 -11.89 -4.39 1.69
CA LEU A 125 -11.22 -4.32 0.39
C LEU A 125 -11.91 -3.32 -0.55
N VAL A 126 -13.23 -3.43 -0.70
CA VAL A 126 -13.99 -2.55 -1.60
C VAL A 126 -13.98 -1.11 -1.09
N LEU A 127 -14.22 -0.88 0.21
CA LEU A 127 -14.22 0.46 0.79
C LEU A 127 -12.87 1.14 0.60
N PHE A 128 -11.77 0.46 0.90
CA PHE A 128 -10.42 0.99 0.67
C PHE A 128 -10.23 1.38 -0.80
N ARG A 129 -10.48 0.46 -1.74
CA ARG A 129 -10.29 0.73 -3.17
C ARG A 129 -11.15 1.88 -3.68
N VAL A 130 -12.38 2.02 -3.18
CA VAL A 130 -13.24 3.16 -3.53
C VAL A 130 -12.60 4.46 -3.08
N PHE A 131 -12.11 4.55 -1.84
CA PHE A 131 -11.48 5.78 -1.34
C PHE A 131 -10.12 6.08 -1.97
N ASP A 132 -9.32 5.05 -2.24
CA ASP A 132 -8.03 5.19 -2.93
C ASP A 132 -8.21 5.68 -4.38
N ILE A 133 -9.21 5.15 -5.10
CA ILE A 133 -9.47 5.60 -6.48
C ILE A 133 -10.09 7.00 -6.52
N LEU A 134 -11.00 7.32 -5.59
CA LEU A 134 -11.72 8.59 -5.60
C LEU A 134 -10.89 9.75 -5.00
N LYS A 135 -9.98 9.46 -4.06
CA LYS A 135 -9.18 10.43 -3.27
C LYS A 135 -9.97 11.69 -2.90
N PRO A 136 -11.07 11.59 -2.13
CA PRO A 136 -11.88 12.76 -1.80
C PRO A 136 -11.07 13.78 -0.98
N PRO A 137 -11.34 15.09 -1.11
CA PRO A 137 -10.64 16.10 -0.33
C PRO A 137 -10.82 15.89 1.19
N PRO A 138 -9.81 16.20 2.04
CA PRO A 138 -8.49 16.77 1.75
C PRO A 138 -7.37 15.80 1.29
N VAL A 139 -7.62 14.50 1.11
CA VAL A 139 -6.54 13.50 0.84
C VAL A 139 -5.68 13.87 -0.37
N ARG A 140 -6.30 14.33 -1.45
CA ARG A 140 -5.61 14.77 -2.67
C ARG A 140 -4.61 15.92 -2.43
N MET A 141 -4.72 16.64 -1.32
CA MET A 141 -3.78 17.72 -0.96
C MET A 141 -2.46 17.19 -0.39
N LEU A 142 -2.43 15.92 0.06
CA LEU A 142 -1.24 15.26 0.63
C LEU A 142 -0.25 14.79 -0.44
N GLU A 143 -0.67 14.68 -1.72
CA GLU A 143 0.19 14.37 -2.88
C GLU A 143 1.34 15.38 -3.09
N ARG A 144 1.33 16.51 -2.36
CA ARG A 144 2.38 17.54 -2.39
C ARG A 144 3.63 17.16 -1.57
N LEU A 145 3.57 16.08 -0.79
CA LEU A 145 4.70 15.61 0.00
C LEU A 145 5.80 14.98 -0.90
N PRO A 146 7.08 15.16 -0.57
CA PRO A 146 8.17 14.67 -1.41
C PRO A 146 8.31 13.14 -1.33
N GLN A 147 8.61 12.53 -2.49
CA GLN A 147 9.13 11.16 -2.63
C GLN A 147 8.19 10.07 -2.08
N GLY A 148 8.73 8.96 -1.57
CA GLY A 148 7.93 7.81 -1.10
C GLY A 148 7.01 8.13 0.09
N THR A 149 7.26 9.21 0.82
CA THR A 149 6.35 9.66 1.88
C THR A 149 5.01 10.11 1.31
N GLY A 150 5.00 10.84 0.20
CA GLY A 150 3.76 11.27 -0.45
C GLY A 150 2.94 10.09 -0.99
N ILE A 151 3.64 9.05 -1.48
CA ILE A 151 3.04 7.83 -2.07
C ILE A 151 2.35 6.95 -1.02
N ILE A 152 2.82 6.93 0.23
CA ILE A 152 2.21 6.07 1.26
C ILE A 152 1.19 6.83 2.10
N VAL A 153 1.40 8.13 2.31
CA VAL A 153 0.52 8.93 3.18
C VAL A 153 -0.85 9.17 2.55
N ASP A 154 -0.96 9.26 1.22
CA ASP A 154 -2.25 9.41 0.53
C ASP A 154 -3.11 8.14 0.66
N ASP A 155 -2.52 6.96 0.48
CA ASP A 155 -3.22 5.67 0.63
C ASP A 155 -3.56 5.37 2.09
N LEU A 156 -2.72 5.76 3.05
CA LEU A 156 -3.09 5.73 4.47
C LEU A 156 -4.30 6.63 4.76
N ALA A 157 -4.39 7.79 4.12
CA ALA A 157 -5.52 8.67 4.33
C ALA A 157 -6.81 8.12 3.68
N ALA A 158 -6.71 7.46 2.52
CA ALA A 158 -7.80 6.66 1.96
C ALA A 158 -8.22 5.51 2.89
N GLY A 159 -7.24 4.81 3.48
CA GLY A 159 -7.46 3.77 4.49
C GLY A 159 -8.18 4.30 5.74
N LEU A 160 -7.86 5.52 6.18
CA LEU A 160 -8.56 6.17 7.29
C LEU A 160 -10.02 6.49 6.95
N TYR A 161 -10.32 6.93 5.73
CA TYR A 161 -11.72 7.10 5.31
C TYR A 161 -12.49 5.79 5.28
N ALA A 162 -11.89 4.74 4.72
CA ALA A 162 -12.49 3.42 4.74
C ALA A 162 -12.76 2.94 6.18
N LEU A 163 -11.82 3.17 7.09
CA LEU A 163 -11.94 2.85 8.52
C LEU A 163 -13.09 3.61 9.21
N LEU A 164 -13.22 4.92 8.94
CA LEU A 164 -14.30 5.73 9.49
C LEU A 164 -15.67 5.27 8.99
N VAL A 165 -15.79 4.93 7.70
CA VAL A 165 -17.02 4.36 7.14
C VAL A 165 -17.30 2.97 7.71
N ALA A 166 -16.26 2.15 7.91
CA ALA A 166 -16.39 0.85 8.56
C ALA A 166 -16.94 0.98 9.98
N ALA A 167 -16.43 1.93 10.77
CA ALA A 167 -16.92 2.19 12.12
C ALA A 167 -18.41 2.53 12.14
N ILE A 168 -18.86 3.37 11.19
CA ILE A 168 -20.28 3.73 11.04
C ILE A 168 -21.10 2.50 10.66
N LEU A 169 -20.63 1.71 9.69
CA LEU A 169 -21.31 0.50 9.24
C LEU A 169 -21.49 -0.51 10.37
N LEU A 170 -20.43 -0.78 11.13
CA LEU A 170 -20.44 -1.73 12.24
C LEU A 170 -21.38 -1.29 13.37
N HIS A 171 -21.43 0.02 13.65
CA HIS A 171 -22.38 0.58 14.61
C HIS A 171 -23.85 0.25 14.26
N PHE A 172 -24.22 0.29 12.98
CA PHE A 172 -25.58 -0.02 12.53
C PHE A 172 -25.85 -1.52 12.40
N THR A 173 -24.85 -2.34 12.12
CA THR A 173 -25.02 -3.80 12.00
C THR A 173 -24.95 -4.54 13.33
N GLY A 174 -24.54 -3.86 14.41
CA GLY A 174 -24.38 -4.47 15.74
C GLY A 174 -23.29 -5.54 15.78
N ALA A 175 -22.30 -5.40 14.89
CA ALA A 175 -21.15 -6.31 14.75
C ALA A 175 -19.92 -5.75 15.46
#